data_AF-A0A0G0Y9F3-F1
#
_entry.id   AF-A0A0G0Y9F3-F1
#
_cell.length_a   1.000
_cell.length_b   1.000
_cell.length_c   1.000
_cell.angle_alpha   90.00
_cell.angle_beta   90.00
_cell.angle_gamma   90.00
#
_symmetry.space_group_name_H-M   'P 1'
#
loop_
_entity.id
_entity.type
_entity.pdbx_description
1 polymer ?
#
loop_
_entity_poly.entity_id
_entity_poly.type
_entity_poly.pdbx_seq_one_letter_code
_entity_poly.pdbx_strand_id
1 'polypeptide(L)'
;MAKSKKNNKRLIYTWITTVILAVLFIATVWFLVKSAPYTQDEIILQHIKLLSETFKKVDTECGIVGFEDEGGSRKKCYIDFLNITSFSGSEAGALNVLYPDKWHGPYLKDNPTIQERFYYIMKIRGSFYIIPGDGIKLSNGKTIGKNLMIDENSDIESMMKDPKSLSFKNQPLAAKLELKLEQKVKPLTSTAEV
;
A
#
# COMPACT_ATOMS: atom_id res chain seq x y z
N MET A 1 -7.88 31.93 -63.67
CA MET A 1 -8.58 30.78 -63.04
C MET A 1 -7.69 29.91 -62.12
N ALA A 2 -6.65 30.43 -61.43
CA ALA A 2 -5.71 29.60 -60.65
C ALA A 2 -5.98 29.54 -59.12
N LYS A 3 -6.91 30.35 -58.57
CA LYS A 3 -7.13 30.47 -57.11
C LYS A 3 -7.90 29.29 -56.49
N SER A 4 -8.72 28.57 -57.25
CA SER A 4 -9.59 27.49 -56.75
C SER A 4 -8.80 26.23 -56.31
N LYS A 5 -7.80 25.80 -57.10
CA LYS A 5 -7.01 24.58 -56.82
C LYS A 5 -6.13 24.68 -55.55
N LYS A 6 -5.73 25.89 -55.15
CA LYS A 6 -4.86 26.11 -53.97
C LYS A 6 -5.62 26.00 -52.65
N ASN A 7 -6.89 26.38 -52.62
CA ASN A 7 -7.75 26.30 -51.43
C ASN A 7 -8.15 24.85 -51.10
N ASN A 8 -8.44 24.02 -52.11
CA ASN A 8 -8.75 22.60 -51.88
C ASN A 8 -7.58 21.84 -51.25
N LYS A 9 -6.34 22.15 -51.66
CA LYS A 9 -5.15 21.54 -51.04
C LYS A 9 -5.01 21.92 -49.56
N ARG A 10 -5.26 23.18 -49.19
CA ARG A 10 -5.22 23.64 -47.78
C ARG A 10 -6.32 22.99 -46.92
N LEU A 11 -7.52 22.82 -47.47
CA LEU A 11 -8.61 22.09 -46.81
C LEU A 11 -8.24 20.61 -46.57
N ILE A 12 -7.64 19.95 -47.57
CA ILE A 12 -7.19 18.56 -47.41
C ILE A 12 -6.11 18.43 -46.34
N TYR A 13 -5.10 19.33 -46.33
CA TYR A 13 -4.05 19.30 -45.31
C TYR A 13 -4.59 19.55 -43.89
N THR A 14 -5.54 20.48 -43.74
CA THR A 14 -6.16 20.74 -42.43
C THR A 14 -6.92 19.52 -41.92
N TRP A 15 -7.72 18.85 -42.75
CA TRP A 15 -8.39 17.59 -42.38
C TRP A 15 -7.41 16.48 -41.99
N ILE A 16 -6.34 16.29 -42.77
CA ILE A 16 -5.31 15.28 -42.45
C ILE A 16 -4.66 15.60 -41.10
N THR A 17 -4.29 16.86 -40.85
CA THR A 17 -3.69 17.25 -39.56
C THR A 17 -4.65 17.03 -38.39
N THR A 18 -5.94 17.35 -38.55
CA THR A 18 -6.94 17.15 -37.49
C THR A 18 -7.13 15.66 -37.18
N VAL A 19 -7.19 14.81 -38.21
CA VAL A 19 -7.30 13.34 -38.02
C VAL A 19 -6.07 12.80 -37.30
N ILE A 20 -4.86 13.20 -37.72
CA ILE A 20 -3.62 12.77 -37.05
C ILE A 20 -3.62 13.20 -35.58
N LEU A 21 -4.02 14.44 -35.30
CA LEU A 21 -4.03 14.99 -33.94
C LEU A 21 -5.09 14.30 -33.07
N ALA A 22 -6.26 13.96 -33.64
CA ALA A 22 -7.28 13.16 -32.97
C ALA A 22 -6.79 11.74 -32.65
N VAL A 23 -6.12 11.07 -33.60
CA VAL A 23 -5.52 9.74 -33.39
C VAL A 23 -4.45 9.78 -32.31
N LEU A 24 -3.56 10.77 -32.33
CA LEU A 24 -2.53 10.96 -31.29
C LEU A 24 -3.14 11.25 -29.92
N PHE A 25 -4.21 12.03 -29.86
CA PHE A 25 -4.93 12.30 -28.62
C PHE A 25 -5.54 11.03 -28.06
N ILE A 26 -6.24 10.24 -28.89
CA ILE A 26 -6.83 8.95 -28.49
C ILE A 26 -5.75 7.98 -28.01
N ALA A 27 -4.64 7.86 -28.75
CA ALA A 27 -3.52 7.00 -28.38
C ALA A 27 -2.88 7.42 -27.06
N THR A 28 -2.69 8.73 -26.85
CA THR A 28 -2.16 9.28 -25.59
C THR A 28 -3.08 8.98 -24.42
N VAL A 29 -4.40 9.23 -24.56
CA VAL A 29 -5.38 8.93 -23.51
C VAL A 29 -5.40 7.43 -23.21
N TRP A 30 -5.40 6.58 -24.23
CA TRP A 30 -5.36 5.13 -24.05
C TRP A 30 -4.09 4.68 -23.32
N PHE A 31 -2.93 5.22 -23.70
CA PHE A 31 -1.65 4.93 -23.06
C PHE A 31 -1.64 5.38 -21.59
N LEU A 32 -2.15 6.57 -21.28
CA LEU A 32 -2.25 7.07 -19.91
C LEU A 32 -3.16 6.20 -19.04
N VAL A 33 -4.34 5.84 -19.55
CA VAL A 33 -5.29 4.97 -18.83
C VAL A 33 -4.70 3.58 -18.57
N LYS A 34 -3.90 3.05 -19.50
CA LYS A 34 -3.23 1.75 -19.34
C LYS A 34 -2.01 1.79 -18.42
N SER A 35 -1.30 2.90 -18.36
CA SER A 35 -0.05 3.02 -17.60
C SER A 35 -0.26 3.41 -16.13
N ALA A 36 -1.30 4.19 -15.84
CA ALA A 36 -1.67 4.61 -14.48
C ALA A 36 -1.68 3.49 -13.41
N PRO A 37 -2.30 2.30 -13.66
CA PRO A 37 -2.30 1.22 -12.66
C PRO A 37 -0.92 0.68 -12.32
N TYR A 38 0.03 0.67 -13.27
CA TYR A 38 1.39 0.17 -13.01
C TYR A 38 2.17 1.11 -12.10
N THR A 39 1.99 2.43 -12.26
CA THR A 39 2.62 3.43 -11.39
C THR A 39 2.05 3.37 -9.97
N GLN A 40 0.77 3.02 -9.81
CA GLN A 40 0.15 2.89 -8.49
C GLN A 40 0.78 1.75 -7.68
N ASP A 41 0.98 0.57 -8.27
CA ASP A 41 1.59 -0.56 -7.55
C ASP A 41 3.06 -0.26 -7.19
N GLU A 42 3.79 0.48 -8.01
CA GLU A 42 5.14 0.96 -7.66
C GLU A 42 5.14 1.91 -6.46
N ILE A 43 4.18 2.84 -6.38
CA ILE A 43 3.99 3.71 -5.21
C ILE A 43 3.62 2.88 -3.98
N ILE A 44 2.75 1.88 -4.14
CA ILE A 44 2.39 0.96 -3.05
C ILE A 44 3.64 0.26 -2.51
N LEU A 45 4.51 -0.26 -3.38
CA LEU A 45 5.77 -0.90 -2.96
C LEU A 45 6.66 0.05 -2.15
N GLN A 46 6.79 1.30 -2.60
CA GLN A 46 7.57 2.32 -1.88
C GLN A 46 6.97 2.62 -0.50
N HIS A 47 5.64 2.78 -0.42
CA HIS A 47 4.95 3.01 0.85
C HIS A 47 5.06 1.82 1.80
N ILE A 48 4.89 0.59 1.32
CA ILE A 48 5.04 -0.62 2.13
C ILE A 48 6.45 -0.72 2.71
N LYS A 49 7.48 -0.42 1.90
CA LYS A 49 8.87 -0.37 2.37
C LYS A 49 9.08 0.72 3.43
N LEU A 50 8.63 1.95 3.16
CA LEU A 50 8.71 3.09 4.08
C LEU A 50 8.03 2.77 5.43
N LEU A 51 6.81 2.22 5.39
CA LEU A 51 6.05 1.85 6.57
C LEU A 51 6.77 0.75 7.36
N SER A 52 7.27 -0.29 6.68
CA SER A 52 8.00 -1.39 7.33
C SER A 52 9.26 -0.89 8.04
N GLU A 53 10.04 -0.04 7.39
CA GLU A 53 11.23 0.57 7.98
C GLU A 53 10.87 1.49 9.15
N THR A 54 9.78 2.24 9.02
CA THR A 54 9.27 3.12 10.09
C THR A 54 8.85 2.32 11.31
N PHE A 55 8.04 1.27 11.16
CA PHE A 55 7.65 0.41 12.28
C PHE A 55 8.83 -0.31 12.92
N LYS A 56 9.83 -0.72 12.13
CA LYS A 56 11.08 -1.28 12.68
C LYS A 56 11.84 -0.26 13.55
N LYS A 57 11.87 1.01 13.12
CA LYS A 57 12.47 2.10 13.90
C LYS A 57 11.68 2.33 15.20
N VAL A 58 10.36 2.45 15.10
CA VAL A 58 9.46 2.63 16.26
C VAL A 58 9.60 1.46 17.25
N ASP A 59 9.61 0.21 16.78
CA ASP A 59 9.82 -0.97 17.62
C ASP A 59 11.20 -0.99 18.28
N THR A 60 12.21 -0.47 17.58
CA THR A 60 13.56 -0.37 18.13
C THR A 60 13.66 0.65 19.26
N GLU A 61 12.98 1.79 19.13
CA GLU A 61 13.06 2.90 20.08
C GLU A 61 12.06 2.75 21.23
N CYS A 62 10.79 2.51 20.89
CA CYS A 62 9.66 2.52 21.82
C CYS A 62 9.20 1.11 22.22
N GLY A 63 9.53 0.08 21.45
CA GLY A 63 9.07 -1.31 21.67
C GLY A 63 7.57 -1.46 21.42
N ILE A 64 7.18 -2.03 20.28
CA ILE A 64 5.79 -2.19 19.90
C ILE A 64 5.22 -3.43 20.59
N VAL A 65 4.24 -3.21 21.48
CA VAL A 65 3.52 -4.28 22.20
C VAL A 65 2.43 -4.88 21.33
N GLY A 66 1.80 -4.04 20.51
CA GLY A 66 0.74 -4.46 19.62
C GLY A 66 0.00 -3.26 19.06
N PHE A 67 -1.13 -3.54 18.47
CA PHE A 67 -2.05 -2.54 17.93
C PHE A 67 -3.36 -2.67 18.69
N GLU A 68 -4.02 -1.55 18.89
CA GLU A 68 -5.27 -1.47 19.63
C GLU A 68 -6.28 -2.47 19.03
N ASP A 69 -6.68 -3.42 19.87
CA ASP A 69 -7.71 -4.42 19.60
C ASP A 69 -8.91 -4.08 20.47
N GLU A 70 -9.64 -3.03 20.07
CA GLU A 70 -10.88 -2.67 20.72
C GLU A 70 -11.95 -3.75 20.45
N GLY A 71 -11.94 -4.85 21.20
CA GLY A 71 -13.10 -5.73 21.35
C GLY A 71 -13.44 -6.62 20.15
N GLY A 72 -12.46 -7.28 19.53
CA GLY A 72 -12.70 -8.53 18.80
C GLY A 72 -11.94 -8.68 17.49
N SER A 73 -11.51 -9.92 17.28
CA SER A 73 -10.82 -10.58 16.16
C SER A 73 -11.26 -10.17 14.73
N ARG A 74 -11.18 -8.89 14.37
CA ARG A 74 -11.59 -8.38 13.04
C ARG A 74 -11.11 -6.96 12.72
N LYS A 75 -10.49 -6.23 13.67
CA LYS A 75 -10.22 -4.80 13.48
C LYS A 75 -8.97 -4.54 12.63
N LYS A 76 -9.17 -3.71 11.60
CA LYS A 76 -8.12 -3.11 10.77
C LYS A 76 -7.61 -1.87 11.50
N CYS A 77 -6.33 -1.87 11.87
CA CYS A 77 -5.67 -0.72 12.48
C CYS A 77 -5.15 0.20 11.37
N TYR A 78 -5.91 1.23 11.00
CA TYR A 78 -5.47 2.19 9.98
C TYR A 78 -4.22 2.95 10.44
N ILE A 79 -3.27 3.17 9.53
CA ILE A 79 -2.01 3.86 9.81
C ILE A 79 -2.19 5.35 9.53
N ASP A 80 -2.77 6.07 10.49
CA ASP A 80 -3.05 7.51 10.43
C ASP A 80 -2.37 8.30 11.57
N PHE A 81 -1.44 7.66 12.28
CA PHE A 81 -0.87 8.15 13.54
C PHE A 81 0.67 8.32 13.54
N LEU A 82 1.38 8.01 12.44
CA LEU A 82 2.85 8.10 12.39
C LEU A 82 3.39 9.53 12.32
N ASN A 83 2.51 10.51 12.12
CA ASN A 83 2.80 11.95 12.12
C ASN A 83 2.54 12.63 13.48
N ILE A 84 2.26 11.86 14.54
CA ILE A 84 2.07 12.39 15.89
C ILE A 84 3.42 12.81 16.49
N THR A 85 3.48 14.02 17.05
CA THR A 85 4.66 14.58 17.72
C THR A 85 4.82 14.05 19.13
N SER A 86 3.71 13.94 19.87
CA SER A 86 3.69 13.48 21.26
C SER A 86 2.30 12.96 21.62
N PHE A 87 2.24 12.08 22.61
CA PHE A 87 1.01 11.51 23.16
C PHE A 87 1.22 11.22 24.65
N SER A 88 0.12 10.98 25.37
CA SER A 88 0.15 10.62 26.79
C SER A 88 -0.25 9.16 26.97
N GLY A 89 0.40 8.45 27.90
CA GLY A 89 0.15 7.03 28.12
C GLY A 89 0.99 6.15 27.20
N SER A 90 0.51 4.95 26.89
CA SER A 90 1.22 3.95 26.08
C SER A 90 0.68 3.84 24.65
N GLU A 91 -0.21 4.75 24.24
CA GLU A 91 -1.01 4.67 23.02
C GLU A 91 -0.72 5.87 22.09
N ALA A 92 -0.14 5.59 20.93
CA ALA A 92 0.09 6.55 19.86
C ALA A 92 -0.92 6.29 18.73
N GLY A 93 -2.12 6.85 18.85
CA GLY A 93 -3.26 6.41 18.03
C GLY A 93 -3.58 4.95 18.35
N ALA A 94 -3.68 4.10 17.33
CA ALA A 94 -3.96 2.67 17.51
C ALA A 94 -2.70 1.82 17.78
N LEU A 95 -1.54 2.43 18.06
CA LEU A 95 -0.28 1.72 18.34
C LEU A 95 0.03 1.71 19.84
N ASN A 96 0.26 0.52 20.39
CA ASN A 96 0.65 0.35 21.79
C ASN A 96 2.17 0.15 21.91
N VAL A 97 2.82 0.98 22.72
CA VAL A 97 4.28 0.96 22.94
C VAL A 97 4.66 0.80 24.41
N LEU A 98 5.81 0.18 24.66
CA LEU A 98 6.32 -0.09 26.01
C LEU A 98 7.01 1.13 26.63
N TYR A 99 7.73 1.91 25.82
CA TYR A 99 8.54 3.06 26.23
C TYR A 99 8.04 4.33 25.51
N PRO A 100 6.88 4.88 25.89
CA PRO A 100 6.33 6.08 25.26
C PRO A 100 7.20 7.33 25.44
N ASP A 101 8.01 7.37 26.51
CA ASP A 101 9.01 8.40 26.78
C ASP A 101 10.14 8.45 25.73
N LYS A 102 10.33 7.36 24.96
CA LYS A 102 11.30 7.26 23.86
C LYS A 102 10.70 7.59 22.50
N TRP A 103 9.49 8.13 22.46
CA TRP A 103 8.89 8.60 21.22
C TRP A 103 9.60 9.87 20.74
N HIS A 104 10.34 9.77 19.63
CA HIS A 104 11.03 10.89 19.00
C HIS A 104 10.30 11.41 17.76
N GLY A 105 9.00 11.11 17.64
CA GLY A 105 8.20 11.46 16.47
C GLY A 105 8.05 12.97 16.24
N PRO A 106 7.47 13.37 15.10
CA PRO A 106 6.76 12.52 14.14
C PRO A 106 7.73 11.65 13.33
N TYR A 107 7.38 10.37 13.13
CA TYR A 107 8.20 9.45 12.34
C TYR A 107 8.03 9.68 10.84
N LEU A 108 6.85 10.16 10.42
CA LEU A 108 6.56 10.60 9.07
C LEU A 108 5.98 12.00 9.09
N LYS A 109 6.28 12.80 8.07
CA LYS A 109 5.66 14.12 7.89
C LYS A 109 4.16 14.00 7.65
N ASP A 110 3.80 13.09 6.73
CA ASP A 110 2.43 12.80 6.33
C ASP A 110 2.26 11.28 6.28
N ASN A 111 1.11 10.78 6.72
CA ASN A 111 0.79 9.36 6.63
C ASN A 111 0.53 8.98 5.16
N PRO A 112 1.18 7.93 4.62
CA PRO A 112 1.04 7.57 3.21
C PRO A 112 -0.39 7.11 2.91
N THR A 113 -0.95 7.62 1.82
CA THR A 113 -2.24 7.19 1.29
C THR A 113 -2.09 6.80 -0.18
N ILE A 114 -2.98 5.93 -0.64
CA ILE A 114 -3.11 5.60 -2.06
C ILE A 114 -4.59 5.56 -2.40
N GLN A 115 -4.99 6.23 -3.48
CA GLN A 115 -6.41 6.42 -3.83
C GLN A 115 -7.22 7.00 -2.64
N GLU A 116 -6.62 7.95 -1.90
CA GLU A 116 -7.19 8.62 -0.72
C GLU A 116 -7.50 7.69 0.47
N ARG A 117 -6.85 6.52 0.51
CA ARG A 117 -7.05 5.52 1.56
C ARG A 117 -5.76 5.23 2.28
N PHE A 118 -5.84 5.14 3.61
CA PHE A 118 -4.73 4.70 4.45
C PHE A 118 -4.47 3.20 4.30
N TYR A 119 -3.22 2.84 4.57
CA TYR A 119 -2.84 1.45 4.83
C TYR A 119 -3.40 1.03 6.20
N TYR A 120 -3.56 -0.26 6.42
CA TYR A 120 -3.90 -0.77 7.74
C TYR A 120 -2.99 -1.92 8.14
N ILE A 121 -2.97 -2.18 9.44
CA ILE A 121 -2.33 -3.33 10.05
C ILE A 121 -3.42 -4.30 10.49
N MET A 122 -3.22 -5.58 10.22
CA MET A 122 -4.10 -6.64 10.67
C MET A 122 -3.28 -7.79 11.24
N LYS A 123 -3.75 -8.34 12.36
CA LYS A 123 -3.23 -9.58 12.91
C LYS A 123 -3.86 -10.77 12.20
N ILE A 124 -3.04 -11.60 11.56
CA ILE A 124 -3.48 -12.75 10.78
C ILE A 124 -2.62 -13.93 11.21
N ARG A 125 -3.25 -15.01 11.68
CA ARG A 125 -2.58 -16.21 12.20
C ARG A 125 -1.43 -15.92 13.20
N GLY A 126 -1.60 -14.89 14.03
CA GLY A 126 -0.64 -14.52 15.07
C GLY A 126 0.53 -13.64 14.63
N SER A 127 0.57 -13.17 13.37
CA SER A 127 1.53 -12.18 12.90
C SER A 127 0.83 -10.92 12.41
N PHE A 128 1.50 -9.77 12.51
CA PHE A 128 0.99 -8.51 12.00
C PHE A 128 1.44 -8.25 10.56
N TYR A 129 0.54 -7.77 9.71
CA TYR A 129 0.80 -7.42 8.33
C TYR A 129 0.36 -5.99 8.02
N ILE A 130 1.19 -5.23 7.32
CA ILE A 130 0.82 -3.97 6.67
C ILE A 130 0.18 -4.29 5.32
N ILE A 131 -1.02 -3.77 5.10
CA ILE A 131 -1.83 -4.06 3.91
C ILE A 131 -2.40 -2.75 3.36
N PRO A 132 -2.50 -2.59 2.03
CA PRO A 132 -3.25 -1.47 1.45
C PRO A 132 -4.71 -1.48 1.92
N GLY A 133 -5.27 -0.30 2.19
CA GLY A 133 -6.69 -0.10 2.54
C GLY A 133 -7.73 -0.76 1.61
N ASP A 134 -8.88 -1.11 2.20
CA ASP A 134 -10.03 -1.61 1.44
C ASP A 134 -10.50 -0.62 0.39
N GLY A 135 -10.84 -1.11 -0.80
CA GLY A 135 -11.28 -0.31 -1.92
C GLY A 135 -10.16 0.13 -2.86
N ILE A 136 -8.88 -0.08 -2.48
CA ILE A 136 -7.75 0.16 -3.40
C ILE A 136 -7.80 -0.87 -4.52
N LYS A 137 -7.78 -0.37 -5.76
CA LYS A 137 -7.66 -1.20 -6.96
C LYS A 137 -6.18 -1.36 -7.34
N LEU A 138 -5.73 -2.60 -7.46
CA LEU A 138 -4.37 -2.97 -7.86
C LEU A 138 -4.23 -3.06 -9.39
N SER A 139 -2.99 -3.09 -9.89
CA SER A 139 -2.73 -3.20 -11.33
C SER A 139 -3.25 -4.49 -11.98
N ASN A 140 -3.34 -5.58 -11.21
CA ASN A 140 -3.95 -6.84 -11.64
C ASN A 140 -5.49 -6.77 -11.77
N GLY A 141 -6.08 -5.60 -11.53
CA GLY A 141 -7.50 -5.32 -11.66
C GLY A 141 -8.35 -5.74 -10.46
N LYS A 142 -7.74 -6.32 -9.43
CA LYS A 142 -8.43 -6.71 -8.19
C LYS A 142 -8.53 -5.54 -7.22
N THR A 143 -9.60 -5.51 -6.43
CA THR A 143 -9.80 -4.53 -5.37
C THR A 143 -9.71 -5.18 -3.98
N ILE A 144 -8.92 -4.59 -3.08
CA ILE A 144 -8.81 -5.02 -1.67
C ILE A 144 -10.16 -4.90 -0.97
N GLY A 145 -10.53 -5.89 -0.16
CA GLY A 145 -11.80 -5.93 0.57
C GLY A 145 -13.02 -6.25 -0.29
N LYS A 146 -12.85 -6.41 -1.62
CA LYS A 146 -13.93 -6.79 -2.55
C LYS A 146 -13.58 -8.04 -3.35
N ASN A 147 -12.58 -7.96 -4.22
CA ASN A 147 -12.12 -9.10 -5.00
C ASN A 147 -11.04 -9.90 -4.27
N LEU A 148 -10.24 -9.22 -3.45
CA LEU A 148 -9.27 -9.80 -2.54
C LEU A 148 -9.80 -9.60 -1.13
N MET A 149 -10.55 -10.57 -0.63
CA MET A 149 -10.99 -10.56 0.76
C MET A 149 -9.81 -10.92 1.65
N ILE A 150 -9.54 -10.05 2.62
CA ILE A 150 -8.48 -10.22 3.60
C ILE A 150 -9.13 -10.24 4.97
N ASP A 151 -8.96 -11.36 5.65
CA ASP A 151 -9.44 -11.67 6.99
C ASP A 151 -8.36 -12.41 7.79
N GLU A 152 -8.68 -12.78 9.03
CA GLU A 152 -7.75 -13.42 9.96
C GLU A 152 -7.29 -14.82 9.54
N ASN A 153 -8.03 -15.45 8.62
CA ASN A 153 -7.77 -16.79 8.12
C ASN A 153 -7.02 -16.77 6.78
N SER A 154 -6.91 -15.59 6.17
CA SER A 154 -6.29 -15.39 4.87
C SER A 154 -4.81 -15.76 4.88
N ASP A 155 -4.36 -16.40 3.81
CA ASP A 155 -2.96 -16.78 3.64
C ASP A 155 -2.17 -15.64 2.98
N ILE A 156 -1.88 -14.59 3.76
CA ILE A 156 -1.21 -13.39 3.25
C ILE A 156 0.16 -13.72 2.66
N GLU A 157 0.89 -14.67 3.23
CA GLU A 157 2.21 -15.07 2.75
C GLU A 157 2.15 -15.67 1.33
N SER A 158 1.12 -16.46 1.04
CA SER A 158 0.87 -16.98 -0.30
C SER A 158 0.37 -15.87 -1.24
N MET A 159 -0.52 -15.00 -0.76
CA MET A 159 -1.03 -13.86 -1.54
C MET A 159 0.08 -12.89 -1.96
N MET A 160 1.08 -12.66 -1.11
CA MET A 160 2.25 -11.81 -1.39
C MET A 160 3.16 -12.36 -2.49
N LYS A 161 3.08 -13.66 -2.77
CA LYS A 161 3.86 -14.35 -3.82
C LYS A 161 3.06 -14.52 -5.12
N ASP A 162 1.75 -14.36 -5.10
CA ASP A 162 0.88 -14.56 -6.25
C ASP A 162 0.67 -13.24 -7.04
N PRO A 163 1.11 -13.17 -8.32
CA PRO A 163 0.87 -12.02 -9.20
C PRO A 163 -0.62 -11.67 -9.41
N LYS A 164 -1.53 -12.62 -9.19
CA LYS A 164 -2.98 -12.41 -9.27
C LYS A 164 -3.58 -11.87 -7.96
N SER A 165 -2.75 -11.68 -6.93
CA SER A 165 -3.16 -11.23 -5.60
C SER A 165 -2.33 -10.02 -5.12
N LEU A 166 -1.49 -10.17 -4.10
CA LEU A 166 -0.72 -9.09 -3.45
C LEU A 166 0.74 -9.09 -3.91
N SER A 167 0.98 -9.34 -5.20
CA SER A 167 2.32 -9.33 -5.79
C SER A 167 2.35 -8.53 -7.09
N PHE A 168 3.38 -7.71 -7.25
CA PHE A 168 3.64 -6.93 -8.45
C PHE A 168 5.13 -7.02 -8.80
N LYS A 169 5.45 -7.42 -10.04
CA LYS A 169 6.85 -7.64 -10.48
C LYS A 169 7.66 -8.51 -9.52
N ASN A 170 7.04 -9.58 -8.98
CA ASN A 170 7.60 -10.47 -7.95
C ASN A 170 7.96 -9.78 -6.62
N GLN A 171 7.43 -8.59 -6.36
CA GLN A 171 7.55 -7.90 -5.09
C GLN A 171 6.20 -7.87 -4.36
N PRO A 172 6.20 -8.04 -3.03
CA PRO A 172 4.96 -8.11 -2.28
C PRO A 172 4.37 -6.70 -2.06
N LEU A 173 3.07 -6.55 -2.32
CA LEU A 173 2.30 -5.33 -2.09
C LEU A 173 1.75 -5.22 -0.65
N ALA A 174 2.25 -6.08 0.24
CA ALA A 174 2.02 -6.10 1.67
C ALA A 174 3.33 -6.49 2.35
N ALA A 175 3.43 -6.27 3.67
CA ALA A 175 4.62 -6.66 4.42
C ALA A 175 4.25 -7.24 5.77
N LYS A 176 5.02 -8.24 6.21
CA LYS A 176 4.98 -8.74 7.58
C LYS A 176 5.78 -7.80 8.48
N LEU A 177 5.22 -7.43 9.63
CA LEU A 177 5.94 -6.68 10.65
C LEU A 177 6.78 -7.64 11.50
N GLU A 178 8.09 -7.40 11.56
CA GLU A 178 9.00 -8.13 12.43
C GLU A 178 9.15 -7.39 13.77
N LEU A 179 8.30 -7.73 14.73
CA LEU A 179 8.32 -7.09 16.06
C LEU A 179 9.20 -7.88 17.03
N LYS A 180 10.02 -7.19 17.83
CA LYS A 180 10.92 -7.82 18.82
C LYS A 180 10.16 -8.62 19.88
N LEU A 181 8.96 -8.19 20.27
CA LEU A 181 8.15 -8.87 21.28
C LEU A 181 7.57 -10.21 20.77
N GLU A 182 7.29 -10.34 19.47
CA GLU A 182 6.90 -11.64 18.88
C GLU A 182 8.09 -12.63 18.85
N GLN A 183 9.33 -12.14 18.67
CA GLN A 183 10.52 -12.98 18.64
C GLN A 183 10.85 -13.61 20.00
N LYS A 184 10.45 -12.96 21.11
CA LYS A 184 10.67 -13.50 22.47
C LYS A 184 9.68 -14.59 22.88
N VAL A 185 8.54 -14.73 22.17
CA VAL A 185 7.47 -15.69 22.49
C VAL A 185 7.53 -16.94 21.61
N LYS A 186 8.54 -17.08 20.74
CA LYS A 186 8.77 -18.33 20.00
C LYS A 186 8.90 -19.47 21.04
N PRO A 187 7.99 -20.46 21.06
CA PRO A 187 8.06 -21.51 22.05
C PRO A 187 9.40 -22.22 21.85
N LEU A 188 10.12 -22.44 22.95
CA LEU A 188 11.20 -23.40 23.02
C LEU A 188 10.62 -24.74 22.54
N THR A 189 10.81 -25.07 21.27
CA THR A 189 10.57 -26.42 20.77
C THR A 189 11.59 -27.30 21.48
N SER A 190 11.12 -27.88 22.58
CA SER A 190 11.43 -29.21 23.10
C SER A 190 12.67 -29.84 22.47
N THR A 191 13.84 -29.60 23.07
CA THR A 191 14.84 -30.66 23.17
C THR A 191 14.26 -31.72 24.09
N ALA A 192 13.53 -32.66 23.51
CA ALA A 192 13.31 -33.99 24.06
C ALA A 192 12.85 -34.86 22.90
N GLU A 193 13.76 -35.67 22.37
CA GLU A 193 13.53 -37.10 22.17
C GLU A 193 14.83 -37.83 21.78
N VAL A 194 15.23 -38.71 22.71
CA VAL A 194 16.06 -39.94 22.65
C VAL A 194 17.52 -39.84 22.24
#